data_AF-A0A7C5F1K3-F1
#
_entry.id   AF-A0A7C5F1K3-F1
#
_cell.length_a   1.000
_cell.length_b   1.000
_cell.length_c   1.000
_cell.angle_alpha   90.00
_cell.angle_beta   90.00
_cell.angle_gamma   90.00
#
_symmetry.space_group_name_H-M   'P 1'
#
loop_
_entity.id
_entity.type
_entity.pdbx_description
1 polymer ?
#
loop_
_entity_poly.entity_id
_entity_poly.type
_entity_poly.pdbx_seq_one_letter_code
_entity_poly.pdbx_strand_id
1 'polypeptide(L)'
;MRGSAVLCALSLLIGGVALMPSQGEAAAWISDVDSYAASWVKEIEQELLKKDYRDVYANDPRTPQVVVLRLLNQAAKAQEAGDNTLAQQLTQKALEVFEDGVRKHYYTRSEIEPIMTFIREHVPI
;
A
#
# COMPACT_ATOMS: atom_id res chain seq x y z
N MET A 1 4.68 -56.41 -49.92
CA MET A 1 3.94 -55.18 -49.56
C MET A 1 4.94 -54.28 -48.82
N ARG A 2 5.36 -53.13 -49.40
CA ARG A 2 4.88 -51.77 -49.04
C ARG A 2 4.89 -51.57 -47.51
N GLY A 3 5.63 -50.67 -46.88
CA GLY A 3 6.45 -49.53 -47.27
C GLY A 3 6.86 -48.82 -45.97
N SER A 4 7.94 -48.05 -46.04
CA SER A 4 8.46 -47.19 -44.97
C SER A 4 7.44 -46.16 -44.46
N ALA A 5 7.78 -45.56 -43.30
CA ALA A 5 7.40 -44.21 -42.85
C ALA A 5 5.97 -44.07 -42.28
N VAL A 6 5.62 -43.21 -41.30
CA VAL A 6 6.24 -42.13 -40.51
C VAL A 6 5.12 -41.63 -39.55
N LEU A 7 5.44 -40.82 -38.50
CA LEU A 7 4.55 -39.96 -37.67
C LEU A 7 3.65 -40.70 -36.64
N CYS A 8 3.45 -40.30 -35.38
CA CYS A 8 3.58 -39.10 -34.56
C CYS A 8 3.98 -39.56 -33.12
N ALA A 9 4.47 -38.78 -32.16
CA ALA A 9 4.05 -37.46 -31.77
C ALA A 9 5.09 -36.83 -30.81
N LEU A 10 5.16 -35.50 -30.85
CA LEU A 10 5.72 -34.67 -29.79
C LEU A 10 5.20 -35.12 -28.43
N SER A 11 6.09 -35.36 -27.47
CA SER A 11 5.74 -35.31 -26.06
C SER A 11 6.97 -34.96 -25.24
N LEU A 12 6.85 -33.85 -24.51
CA LEU A 12 7.64 -33.44 -23.34
C LEU A 12 8.93 -32.64 -23.62
N LEU A 13 8.70 -31.41 -24.12
CA LEU A 13 9.21 -30.16 -23.55
C LEU A 13 9.99 -30.37 -22.23
N ILE A 14 11.32 -30.29 -22.26
CA ILE A 14 12.07 -29.08 -21.89
C ILE A 14 11.28 -28.21 -20.88
N GLY A 15 11.45 -28.54 -19.61
CA GLY A 15 10.87 -27.79 -18.49
C GLY A 15 11.75 -27.84 -17.25
N GLY A 16 13.07 -27.96 -17.45
CA GLY A 16 14.06 -27.71 -16.41
C GLY A 16 14.21 -26.21 -16.20
N VAL A 17 13.22 -25.58 -15.56
CA VAL A 17 13.39 -24.26 -14.95
C VAL A 17 13.15 -24.46 -13.48
N ALA A 18 14.21 -24.25 -12.70
CA ALA A 18 14.15 -24.08 -11.27
C ALA A 18 13.01 -23.12 -10.93
N LEU A 19 11.94 -23.61 -10.30
CA LEU A 19 10.99 -22.76 -9.60
C LEU A 19 11.69 -22.25 -8.35
N MET A 20 12.61 -21.31 -8.55
CA MET A 20 12.89 -20.28 -7.57
C MET A 20 11.54 -19.60 -7.29
N PRO A 21 11.10 -19.48 -6.03
CA PRO A 21 9.93 -18.67 -5.74
C PRO A 21 10.21 -17.27 -6.27
N SER A 22 9.46 -16.85 -7.27
CA SER A 22 9.51 -15.49 -7.76
C SER A 22 9.26 -14.58 -6.57
N GLN A 23 10.27 -13.80 -6.18
CA GLN A 23 10.06 -12.61 -5.36
C GLN A 23 9.15 -11.69 -6.19
N GLY A 24 7.84 -11.77 -5.98
CA GLY A 24 6.93 -11.14 -6.92
C GLY A 24 5.44 -11.29 -6.68
N GLU A 25 5.00 -11.91 -5.60
CA GLU A 25 3.61 -11.75 -5.13
C GLU A 25 3.58 -10.67 -4.03
N ALA A 26 4.04 -9.47 -4.39
CA ALA A 26 3.55 -8.28 -3.75
C ALA A 26 2.06 -8.19 -4.07
N ALA A 27 1.23 -8.14 -3.04
CA ALA A 27 -0.21 -8.22 -3.16
C ALA A 27 -0.75 -7.21 -4.20
N ALA A 28 -1.70 -7.65 -5.03
CA ALA A 28 -2.26 -6.87 -6.13
C ALA A 28 -2.90 -5.51 -5.75
N TRP A 29 -2.94 -5.14 -4.46
CA TRP A 29 -3.30 -3.78 -4.01
C TRP A 29 -2.12 -2.79 -4.02
N ILE A 30 -0.89 -3.29 -4.22
CA ILE A 30 0.33 -2.54 -4.54
C ILE A 30 0.40 -2.27 -6.07
N SER A 31 -0.59 -2.67 -6.86
CA SER A 31 -0.58 -2.50 -8.32
C SER A 31 -0.76 -1.07 -8.83
N ASP A 32 -0.73 -0.06 -7.95
CA ASP A 32 -0.62 1.37 -8.31
C ASP A 32 0.79 1.91 -7.93
N VAL A 33 1.82 1.04 -8.04
CA VAL A 33 3.24 1.36 -7.78
C VAL A 33 3.85 2.35 -8.76
N ASP A 34 3.12 2.80 -9.77
CA ASP A 34 3.59 3.87 -10.64
C ASP A 34 3.08 5.24 -10.13
N SER A 35 3.77 5.71 -9.09
CA SER A 35 3.75 7.04 -8.49
C SER A 35 2.65 7.35 -7.47
N TYR A 36 3.08 7.63 -6.25
CA TYR A 36 2.34 8.50 -5.35
C TYR A 36 1.94 9.78 -6.09
N ALA A 37 0.68 10.19 -5.95
CA ALA A 37 0.17 11.40 -6.59
C ALA A 37 0.89 12.67 -6.10
N ALA A 38 1.58 12.61 -4.96
CA ALA A 38 2.47 13.66 -4.50
C ALA A 38 3.66 13.10 -3.69
N SER A 39 4.79 13.81 -3.70
CA SER A 39 5.99 13.42 -2.94
C SER A 39 5.73 13.36 -1.43
N TRP A 40 4.89 14.24 -0.91
CA TRP A 40 4.55 14.27 0.52
C TRP A 40 3.87 12.98 1.00
N VAL A 41 3.13 12.27 0.14
CA VAL A 41 2.51 10.99 0.51
C VAL A 41 3.59 9.93 0.74
N LYS A 42 4.61 9.92 -0.11
CA LYS A 42 5.77 9.03 0.02
C LYS A 42 6.58 9.36 1.27
N GLU A 43 6.79 10.64 1.55
CA GLU A 43 7.52 11.11 2.73
C GLU A 43 6.80 10.67 4.01
N ILE A 44 5.46 10.78 4.05
CA ILE A 44 4.64 10.26 5.16
C ILE A 44 4.77 8.75 5.29
N GLU A 45 4.68 7.98 4.21
CA GLU A 45 4.90 6.53 4.29
C GLU A 45 6.26 6.20 4.91
N GLN A 46 7.33 6.80 4.38
CA GLN A 46 8.69 6.52 4.81
C GLN A 46 8.93 6.89 6.27
N GLU A 47 8.35 8.00 6.73
CA GLU A 47 8.42 8.36 8.14
C GLU A 47 7.70 7.33 9.02
N LEU A 48 6.48 6.97 8.67
CA LEU A 48 5.64 6.09 9.49
C LEU A 48 6.09 4.62 9.48
N LEU A 49 6.99 4.24 8.57
CA LEU A 49 7.68 2.95 8.60
C LEU A 49 8.88 2.90 9.57
N LYS A 50 9.29 4.04 10.17
CA LYS A 50 10.37 4.06 11.16
C LYS A 50 10.00 3.31 12.42
N LYS A 51 11.03 2.94 13.19
CA LYS A 51 10.92 2.13 14.41
C LYS A 51 9.93 2.71 15.42
N ASP A 52 9.86 4.03 15.52
CA ASP A 52 9.05 4.75 16.52
C ASP A 52 7.55 4.56 16.32
N TYR A 53 7.10 4.25 15.11
CA TYR A 53 5.69 4.06 14.77
C TYR A 53 5.36 2.61 14.41
N ARG A 54 6.36 1.74 14.40
CA ARG A 54 6.28 0.42 13.75
C ARG A 54 5.18 -0.45 14.35
N ASP A 55 5.00 -0.45 15.66
CA ASP A 55 4.05 -1.34 16.32
C ASP A 55 2.59 -0.87 16.19
N VAL A 56 2.38 0.42 15.94
CA VAL A 56 1.06 1.05 15.81
C VAL A 56 0.64 1.18 14.34
N TYR A 57 1.61 1.30 13.43
CA TYR A 57 1.37 1.56 12.01
C TYR A 57 1.82 0.43 11.09
N ALA A 58 3.10 0.02 11.14
CA ALA A 58 3.67 -0.88 10.14
C ALA A 58 3.42 -2.37 10.41
N ASN A 59 3.45 -2.78 11.68
CA ASN A 59 3.27 -4.16 12.14
C ASN A 59 1.85 -4.43 12.65
N ASP A 60 0.96 -3.44 12.59
CA ASP A 60 -0.40 -3.61 13.08
C ASP A 60 -1.14 -4.62 12.17
N PRO A 61 -1.64 -5.75 12.71
CA PRO A 61 -2.30 -6.80 11.92
C PRO A 61 -3.62 -6.34 11.28
N ARG A 62 -4.19 -5.21 11.71
CA ARG A 62 -5.39 -4.59 11.17
C ARG A 62 -5.08 -3.74 9.93
N THR A 63 -3.79 -3.58 9.61
CA THR A 63 -3.27 -2.91 8.42
C THR A 63 -3.74 -1.45 8.22
N PRO A 64 -3.71 -0.58 9.26
CA PRO A 64 -4.12 0.83 9.14
C PRO A 64 -3.36 1.58 8.04
N GLN A 65 -2.09 1.23 7.81
CA GLN A 65 -1.23 1.80 6.76
C GLN A 65 -1.85 1.73 5.36
N VAL A 66 -2.55 0.64 5.03
CA VAL A 66 -3.15 0.48 3.70
C VAL A 66 -4.28 1.49 3.50
N VAL A 67 -5.12 1.66 4.53
CA VAL A 67 -6.27 2.56 4.46
C VAL A 67 -5.82 4.02 4.47
N VAL A 68 -4.89 4.35 5.37
CA VAL A 68 -4.34 5.70 5.52
C VAL A 68 -3.63 6.14 4.25
N LEU A 69 -2.70 5.36 3.71
CA LEU A 69 -1.96 5.72 2.49
C LEU A 69 -2.87 5.89 1.29
N ARG A 70 -3.88 5.01 1.14
CA ARG A 70 -4.86 5.15 0.06
C ARG A 70 -5.64 6.46 0.16
N LEU A 71 -6.11 6.82 1.36
CA LEU A 71 -6.85 8.07 1.57
C LEU A 71 -5.96 9.29 1.32
N LEU A 72 -4.71 9.28 1.78
CA LEU A 72 -3.75 10.35 1.52
C LEU A 72 -3.41 10.47 0.03
N ASN A 73 -3.24 9.35 -0.68
CA ASN A 73 -3.00 9.37 -2.12
C ASN A 73 -4.22 9.91 -2.89
N GLN A 74 -5.44 9.59 -2.45
CA GLN A 74 -6.67 10.18 -3.00
C GLN A 74 -6.76 11.68 -2.69
N ALA A 75 -6.35 12.10 -1.49
CA ALA A 75 -6.31 13.52 -1.12
C ALA A 75 -5.34 14.30 -2.01
N ALA A 76 -4.16 13.74 -2.30
CA ALA A 76 -3.20 14.30 -3.25
C ALA A 76 -3.80 14.42 -4.67
N LYS A 77 -4.49 13.38 -5.17
CA LYS A 77 -5.19 13.45 -6.47
C LYS A 77 -6.29 14.52 -6.49
N ALA A 78 -7.04 14.68 -5.40
CA ALA A 78 -8.07 15.72 -5.28
C ALA A 78 -7.46 17.12 -5.26
N GLN A 79 -6.34 17.30 -4.54
CA GLN A 79 -5.59 18.55 -4.51
C GLN A 79 -5.04 18.93 -5.89
N GLU A 80 -4.44 17.98 -6.62
CA GLU A 80 -3.94 18.19 -7.98
C GLU A 80 -5.06 18.62 -8.93
N ALA A 81 -6.27 18.09 -8.74
CA ALA A 81 -7.47 18.47 -9.47
C ALA A 81 -8.09 19.83 -9.02
N GLY A 82 -7.52 20.48 -7.99
CA GLY A 82 -8.01 21.75 -7.43
C GLY A 82 -9.19 21.60 -6.47
N ASP A 83 -9.60 20.39 -6.12
CA ASP A 83 -10.68 20.11 -5.16
C ASP A 83 -10.13 20.05 -3.73
N ASN A 84 -9.81 21.22 -3.19
CA ASN A 84 -9.25 21.35 -1.83
C ASN A 84 -10.22 20.87 -0.74
N THR A 85 -11.54 20.97 -0.98
CA THR A 85 -12.55 20.49 -0.02
C THR A 85 -12.51 18.97 0.08
N LEU A 86 -12.49 18.27 -1.06
CA LEU A 86 -12.36 16.82 -1.06
C LEU A 86 -11.00 16.38 -0.50
N ALA A 87 -9.92 17.10 -0.83
CA ALA A 87 -8.60 16.82 -0.29
C ALA A 87 -8.58 16.91 1.25
N GLN A 88 -9.14 17.97 1.85
CA GLN A 88 -9.26 18.09 3.32
C GLN A 88 -10.12 16.97 3.92
N GLN A 89 -11.26 16.63 3.29
CA GLN A 89 -12.12 15.55 3.77
C GLN A 89 -11.42 14.19 3.75
N LEU A 90 -10.64 13.89 2.71
CA LEU A 90 -9.90 12.64 2.59
C LEU A 90 -8.76 12.56 3.60
N THR A 91 -8.05 13.66 3.82
CA THR A 91 -7.03 13.76 4.89
C THR A 91 -7.65 13.55 6.26
N GLN A 92 -8.80 14.19 6.54
CA GLN A 92 -9.50 14.01 7.81
C GLN A 92 -9.94 12.55 8.01
N LYS A 93 -10.47 11.89 6.97
CA LYS A 93 -10.79 10.45 7.02
C LYS A 93 -9.57 9.58 7.28
N ALA A 94 -8.40 9.96 6.77
CA ALA A 94 -7.16 9.24 7.04
C ALA A 94 -6.80 9.33 8.55
N LEU A 95 -6.97 10.49 9.16
CA LEU A 95 -6.77 10.69 10.59
C LEU A 95 -7.80 9.94 11.45
N GLU A 96 -9.06 9.88 11.01
CA GLU A 96 -10.14 9.15 11.69
C GLU A 96 -9.87 7.65 11.80
N VAL A 97 -9.10 7.05 10.89
CA VAL A 97 -8.64 5.65 11.03
C VAL A 97 -7.93 5.45 12.37
N PHE A 98 -7.10 6.41 12.76
CA PHE A 98 -6.40 6.36 14.04
C PHE A 98 -7.38 6.53 15.20
N GLU A 99 -8.22 7.56 15.15
CA GLU A 99 -9.20 7.81 16.22
C GLU A 99 -10.16 6.63 16.44
N ASP A 100 -10.54 5.93 15.37
CA ASP A 100 -11.34 4.72 15.41
C ASP A 100 -10.66 3.58 16.14
N GLY A 101 -9.35 3.38 15.93
CA GLY A 101 -8.63 2.37 16.70
C GLY A 101 -8.51 2.75 18.18
N VAL A 102 -8.39 4.03 18.54
CA VAL A 102 -8.47 4.44 19.96
C VAL A 102 -9.84 4.06 20.54
N ARG A 103 -10.93 4.38 19.84
CA ARG A 103 -12.30 4.02 20.26
C ARG A 103 -12.50 2.51 20.40
N LYS A 104 -11.80 1.72 19.58
CA LYS A 104 -11.82 0.25 19.61
C LYS A 104 -10.77 -0.35 20.56
N HIS A 105 -10.06 0.47 21.33
CA HIS A 105 -9.00 0.06 22.27
C HIS A 105 -7.84 -0.69 21.61
N TYR A 106 -7.53 -0.35 20.36
CA TYR A 106 -6.45 -0.94 19.56
C TYR A 106 -5.07 -0.41 19.90
N TYR A 107 -5.03 0.84 20.39
CA TYR A 107 -3.89 1.59 20.88
C TYR A 107 -4.44 2.80 21.67
N THR A 108 -3.57 3.47 22.41
CA THR A 108 -3.88 4.65 23.23
C THR A 108 -3.81 5.94 22.41
N ARG A 109 -4.38 7.03 22.96
CA ARG A 109 -4.29 8.36 22.33
C ARG A 109 -2.84 8.81 22.18
N SER A 110 -2.01 8.59 23.20
CA SER A 110 -0.59 8.96 23.21
C SER A 110 0.24 8.24 22.15
N GLU A 111 -0.15 7.01 21.76
CA GLU A 111 0.56 6.24 20.73
C GLU A 111 0.31 6.75 19.31
N ILE A 112 -0.90 7.27 19.04
CA ILE A 112 -1.26 7.77 17.71
C ILE A 112 -1.12 9.27 17.53
N GLU A 113 -1.04 10.04 18.62
CA GLU A 113 -0.91 11.48 18.55
C GLU A 113 0.36 11.98 17.82
N PRO A 114 1.54 11.34 17.97
CA PRO A 114 2.71 11.65 17.16
C PRO A 114 2.49 11.41 15.66
N ILE A 115 1.84 10.29 15.31
CA ILE A 115 1.53 9.93 13.91
C ILE A 115 0.56 10.94 13.30
N MET A 116 -0.53 11.24 14.00
CA MET A 116 -1.53 12.19 13.53
C MET A 116 -0.96 13.60 13.39
N THR A 117 -0.11 14.02 14.33
CA THR A 117 0.57 15.32 14.27
C THR A 117 1.49 15.39 13.06
N PHE A 118 2.32 14.36 12.85
CA PHE A 118 3.20 14.29 11.68
C PHE A 118 2.43 14.40 10.36
N ILE A 119 1.34 13.65 10.21
CA ILE A 119 0.49 13.73 9.00
C ILE A 119 -0.06 15.15 8.81
N ARG A 120 -0.59 15.79 9.87
CA ARG A 120 -1.13 17.16 9.77
C ARG A 120 -0.09 18.19 9.36
N GLU A 121 1.15 18.04 9.82
CA GLU A 121 2.24 18.97 9.51
C GLU A 121 2.77 18.82 8.08
N HIS A 122 2.62 17.64 7.46
CA HIS A 122 3.21 17.32 6.16
C HIS A 122 2.19 17.27 5.02
N VAL A 123 0.90 17.35 5.31
CA VAL A 123 -0.16 17.45 4.30
C VAL A 123 -0.37 18.93 3.92
N PRO A 124 -0.12 19.34 2.65
CA PRO A 124 -0.11 20.75 2.27
C PRO A 124 -1.51 21.26 1.85
N ILE A 125 -2.51 21.18 2.73
CA ILE A 125 -3.92 21.55 2.44
C ILE A 125 -4.49 22.48 3.52
#